data_AF-A0A2L0CJA3-F1
#
_entry.id   AF-A0A2L0CJA3-F1
#
_cell.length_a   1.000
_cell.length_b   1.000
_cell.length_c   1.000
_cell.angle_alpha   90.00
_cell.angle_beta   90.00
_cell.angle_gamma   90.00
#
_symmetry.space_group_name_H-M   'P 1'
#
loop_
_entity.id
_entity.type
_entity.pdbx_description
1 polymer ?
#
loop_
_entity_poly.entity_id
_entity_poly.type
_entity_poly.pdbx_seq_one_letter_code
_entity_poly.pdbx_strand_id
1 'polypeptide(L)'
;YKNLFITYRRKERGENVGFTQEEMETCMINKSPGSPNLSILSFHGAFHGRTFGSLTTTHSKAIHKIDVPAFDWPIASFPKYKYPLEENKRENDDEDRRCLAEVEDLIVKYKKKGIPVAGITVEPIQSEGGDNEASPEFFQKLQRIAKKHGAGLLIDEVQTGCGPTGKMWCHEHFNLDSPPDIVTFSKKMQLGGYFHTEDMRPRESYRV
;
A
#
# COMPACT_ATOMS: atom_id res chain seq x y z
N TYR A 1 7.35 -1.73 2.63
CA TYR A 1 7.57 -0.52 1.78
C TYR A 1 8.89 -0.52 1.04
N LYS A 2 10.02 -0.83 1.69
CA LYS A 2 11.36 -0.84 1.04
C LYS A 2 11.38 -1.62 -0.28
N ASN A 3 10.85 -2.85 -0.33
CA ASN A 3 10.78 -3.63 -1.58
C ASN A 3 9.98 -2.93 -2.69
N LEU A 4 8.87 -2.24 -2.38
CA LEU A 4 8.11 -1.48 -3.37
C LEU A 4 8.97 -0.38 -3.98
N PHE A 5 9.70 0.40 -3.16
CA PHE A 5 10.61 1.44 -3.64
C PHE A 5 11.77 0.86 -4.47
N ILE A 6 12.37 -0.22 -4.00
CA ILE A 6 13.47 -0.91 -4.70
C ILE A 6 12.99 -1.40 -6.07
N THR A 7 11.88 -2.11 -6.13
CA THR A 7 11.30 -2.64 -7.37
C THR A 7 10.89 -1.53 -8.32
N TYR A 8 10.24 -0.48 -7.81
CA TYR A 8 9.85 0.68 -8.62
C TYR A 8 11.07 1.34 -9.28
N ARG A 9 12.14 1.61 -8.50
CA ARG A 9 13.39 2.19 -9.05
C ARG A 9 14.14 1.23 -9.95
N ARG A 10 14.09 -0.08 -9.70
CA ARG A 10 14.67 -1.09 -10.60
C ARG A 10 13.99 -1.02 -11.97
N LYS A 11 12.65 -0.99 -11.99
CA LYS A 11 11.86 -0.88 -13.23
C LYS A 11 12.12 0.44 -13.96
N GLU A 12 12.19 1.56 -13.25
CA GLU A 12 12.49 2.86 -13.88
C GLU A 12 13.93 2.94 -14.42
N ARG A 13 14.91 2.37 -13.71
CA ARG A 13 16.31 2.35 -14.17
C ARG A 13 16.51 1.40 -15.35
N GLY A 14 15.71 0.35 -15.43
CA GLY A 14 15.87 -0.74 -16.38
C GLY A 14 16.45 -1.99 -15.72
N GLU A 15 16.08 -3.14 -16.26
CA GLU A 15 16.52 -4.43 -15.73
C GLU A 15 18.01 -4.65 -16.01
N ASN A 16 18.77 -5.05 -14.98
CA ASN A 16 20.24 -5.27 -15.02
C ASN A 16 21.09 -4.00 -15.21
N VAL A 17 20.55 -2.82 -14.87
CA VAL A 17 21.32 -1.58 -14.82
C VAL A 17 21.85 -1.34 -13.40
N GLY A 18 23.17 -1.20 -13.26
CA GLY A 18 23.84 -0.94 -11.99
C GLY A 18 23.59 0.48 -11.44
N PHE A 19 24.00 0.72 -10.19
CA PHE A 19 23.89 2.04 -9.56
C PHE A 19 25.01 2.98 -10.05
N THR A 20 24.66 4.24 -10.28
CA THR A 20 25.62 5.29 -10.61
C THR A 20 26.39 5.74 -9.36
N GLN A 21 27.58 6.33 -9.56
CA GLN A 21 28.36 6.90 -8.46
C GLN A 21 27.58 8.01 -7.72
N GLU A 22 26.88 8.87 -8.46
CA GLU A 22 26.03 9.93 -7.88
C GLU A 22 24.91 9.35 -7.00
N GLU A 23 24.23 8.27 -7.43
CA GLU A 23 23.22 7.59 -6.60
C GLU A 23 23.84 7.03 -5.32
N MET A 24 25.04 6.45 -5.38
CA MET A 24 25.72 5.89 -4.21
C MET A 24 26.17 6.97 -3.23
N GLU A 25 26.67 8.11 -3.71
CA GLU A 25 27.14 9.20 -2.86
C GLU A 25 25.99 9.98 -2.22
N THR A 26 24.94 10.28 -3.00
CA THR A 26 23.81 11.10 -2.54
C THR A 26 22.89 10.34 -1.57
N CYS A 27 22.77 9.01 -1.69
CA CYS A 27 21.93 8.22 -0.77
C CYS A 27 22.46 8.25 0.68
N MET A 28 23.79 8.30 0.86
CA MET A 28 24.45 8.31 2.17
C MET A 28 24.20 9.60 2.97
N ILE A 29 23.71 10.64 2.31
CA ILE A 29 23.33 11.92 2.92
C ILE A 29 21.84 12.24 2.70
N ASN A 30 21.03 11.22 2.38
CA ASN A 30 19.58 11.32 2.18
C ASN A 30 19.15 12.29 1.07
N LYS A 31 19.93 12.43 -0.01
CA LYS A 31 19.60 13.27 -1.17
C LYS A 31 19.32 12.45 -2.42
N SER A 32 18.53 13.02 -3.33
CA SER A 32 18.37 12.48 -4.68
C SER A 32 19.65 12.66 -5.52
N PRO A 33 19.91 11.80 -6.51
CA PRO A 33 19.06 10.69 -6.97
C PRO A 33 19.11 9.41 -6.11
N GLY A 34 20.09 9.29 -5.20
CA GLY A 34 20.31 8.09 -4.39
C GLY A 34 19.20 7.75 -3.40
N SER A 35 18.64 8.78 -2.77
CA SER A 35 17.41 8.72 -1.98
C SER A 35 16.30 9.44 -2.76
N PRO A 36 15.52 8.70 -3.58
CA PRO A 36 14.53 9.30 -4.46
C PRO A 36 13.29 9.74 -3.69
N ASN A 37 12.63 10.78 -4.20
CA ASN A 37 11.32 11.20 -3.70
C ASN A 37 10.24 10.27 -4.25
N LEU A 38 9.92 9.21 -3.52
CA LEU A 38 8.83 8.28 -3.83
C LEU A 38 7.77 8.31 -2.74
N SER A 39 6.56 7.86 -3.06
CA SER A 39 5.48 7.74 -2.09
C SER A 39 4.83 6.37 -2.06
N ILE A 40 4.21 6.05 -0.93
CA ILE A 40 3.23 4.97 -0.79
C ILE A 40 1.85 5.60 -0.63
N LEU A 41 0.89 5.22 -1.46
CA LEU A 41 -0.50 5.62 -1.28
C LEU A 41 -1.13 4.77 -0.18
N SER A 42 -1.79 5.41 0.78
CA SER A 42 -2.60 4.74 1.80
C SER A 42 -4.00 5.34 1.90
N PHE A 43 -4.79 4.89 2.88
CA PHE A 43 -6.21 5.25 2.98
C PHE A 43 -6.55 5.94 4.30
N HIS A 44 -7.51 6.86 4.29
CA HIS A 44 -8.14 7.37 5.51
C HIS A 44 -8.68 6.19 6.35
N GLY A 45 -8.53 6.25 7.67
CA GLY A 45 -8.87 5.16 8.58
C GLY A 45 -7.78 4.09 8.76
N ALA A 46 -6.78 4.00 7.89
CA ALA A 46 -5.81 2.90 7.92
C ALA A 46 -4.94 2.85 9.19
N PHE A 47 -4.44 1.68 9.54
CA PHE A 47 -3.41 1.50 10.57
C PHE A 47 -2.36 0.46 10.17
N HIS A 48 -1.17 0.94 9.84
CA HIS A 48 -0.04 0.11 9.39
C HIS A 48 1.14 0.10 10.38
N GLY A 49 0.96 0.68 11.56
CA GLY A 49 1.98 0.79 12.62
C GLY A 49 2.42 2.22 12.93
N ARG A 50 3.38 2.36 13.84
CA ARG A 50 3.74 3.66 14.46
C ARG A 50 5.20 4.09 14.30
N THR A 51 6.03 3.32 13.61
CA THR A 51 7.37 3.79 13.20
C THR A 51 7.22 4.82 12.06
N PHE A 52 8.15 5.76 11.89
CA PHE A 52 8.03 6.90 10.95
C PHE A 52 7.42 6.56 9.58
N GLY A 53 7.90 5.50 8.90
CA GLY A 53 7.36 5.07 7.62
C GLY A 53 5.91 4.54 7.73
N SER A 54 5.65 3.59 8.63
CA SER A 54 4.31 3.04 8.87
C SER A 54 3.31 4.07 9.42
N LEU A 55 3.79 5.05 10.20
CA LEU A 55 2.97 6.07 10.81
C LEU A 55 2.50 7.09 9.77
N THR A 56 3.34 7.37 8.77
CA THR A 56 2.95 8.20 7.63
C THR A 56 1.72 7.62 6.93
N THR A 57 1.68 6.30 6.75
CA THR A 57 0.56 5.59 6.11
C THR A 57 -0.61 5.26 7.04
N THR A 58 -0.47 5.46 8.35
CA THR A 58 -1.53 5.26 9.35
C THR A 58 -2.37 6.52 9.48
N HIS A 59 -3.70 6.40 9.46
CA HIS A 59 -4.67 7.51 9.56
C HIS A 59 -5.88 7.17 10.44
N SER A 60 -5.66 6.36 11.49
CA SER A 60 -6.74 5.87 12.35
C SER A 60 -7.20 6.84 13.45
N LYS A 61 -6.27 7.48 14.19
CA LYS A 61 -6.59 8.42 15.29
C LYS A 61 -5.54 9.54 15.36
N ALA A 62 -5.97 10.75 15.73
CA ALA A 62 -5.08 11.91 15.83
C ALA A 62 -3.94 11.69 16.84
N ILE A 63 -4.24 11.11 18.00
CA ILE A 63 -3.25 10.84 19.07
C ILE A 63 -2.15 9.87 18.65
N HIS A 64 -2.35 9.10 17.58
CA HIS A 64 -1.30 8.24 17.04
C HIS A 64 -0.24 9.05 16.28
N LYS A 65 -0.56 10.24 15.76
CA LYS A 65 0.26 10.98 14.79
C LYS A 65 0.75 12.35 15.24
N ILE A 66 0.02 13.03 16.14
CA ILE A 66 0.33 14.41 16.54
C ILE A 66 1.78 14.51 17.04
N ASP A 67 2.46 15.60 16.67
CA ASP A 67 3.86 15.91 17.02
C ASP A 67 4.95 15.01 16.40
N VAL A 68 4.60 14.11 15.46
CA VAL A 68 5.55 13.25 14.75
C VAL A 68 5.70 13.65 13.27
N PRO A 69 6.92 13.88 12.75
CA PRO A 69 7.15 14.11 11.32
C PRO A 69 6.59 12.98 10.44
N ALA A 70 6.03 13.36 9.29
CA ALA A 70 5.50 12.44 8.30
C ALA A 70 5.95 12.83 6.89
N PHE A 71 5.90 11.88 5.96
CA PHE A 71 6.16 12.18 4.55
C PHE A 71 4.91 12.70 3.84
N ASP A 72 5.12 13.54 2.84
CA ASP A 72 4.08 14.03 1.93
C ASP A 72 3.71 12.92 0.93
N TRP A 73 2.89 11.97 1.39
CA TRP A 73 2.40 10.82 0.62
C TRP A 73 0.87 10.89 0.42
N PRO A 74 0.33 10.35 -0.69
CA PRO A 74 -1.10 10.44 -0.98
C PRO A 74 -1.94 9.60 -0.02
N ILE A 75 -3.12 10.13 0.31
CA ILE A 75 -4.12 9.49 1.16
C ILE A 75 -5.44 9.50 0.40
N ALA A 76 -5.98 8.33 0.09
CA ALA A 76 -7.27 8.17 -0.58
C ALA A 76 -8.40 7.86 0.42
N SER A 77 -9.65 8.04 0.00
CA SER A 77 -10.79 7.54 0.77
C SER A 77 -10.88 6.01 0.70
N PHE A 78 -11.07 5.35 1.85
CA PHE A 78 -11.56 3.96 1.89
C PHE A 78 -13.10 3.97 1.78
N PRO A 79 -13.74 2.99 1.10
CA PRO A 79 -15.20 2.97 0.98
C PRO A 79 -15.92 3.00 2.33
N LYS A 80 -17.00 3.76 2.42
CA LYS A 80 -17.91 3.78 3.58
C LYS A 80 -19.27 3.26 3.19
N TYR A 81 -19.50 1.97 3.42
CA TYR A 81 -20.75 1.33 3.05
C TYR A 81 -21.92 1.73 3.94
N LYS A 82 -23.08 1.82 3.30
CA LYS A 82 -24.38 1.90 3.96
C LYS A 82 -24.93 0.50 4.17
N TYR A 83 -25.60 0.32 5.31
CA TYR A 83 -26.20 -0.93 5.74
C TYR A 83 -27.71 -0.75 5.93
N PRO A 84 -28.53 -1.79 5.70
CA PRO A 84 -28.15 -3.13 5.24
C PRO A 84 -27.60 -3.16 3.80
N LEU A 85 -26.64 -4.04 3.50
CA LEU A 85 -25.90 -4.04 2.22
C LEU A 85 -26.82 -4.24 1.01
N GLU A 86 -27.78 -5.17 1.12
CA GLU A 86 -28.69 -5.52 0.02
C GLU A 86 -29.63 -4.38 -0.37
N GLU A 87 -29.95 -3.50 0.58
CA GLU A 87 -30.82 -2.33 0.36
C GLU A 87 -30.05 -1.13 -0.21
N ASN A 88 -28.71 -1.14 -0.10
CA ASN A 88 -27.86 0.00 -0.45
C ASN A 88 -26.81 -0.36 -1.51
N LYS A 89 -27.05 -1.40 -2.30
CA LYS A 89 -26.08 -1.92 -3.28
C LYS A 89 -25.61 -0.85 -4.26
N ARG A 90 -26.54 -0.05 -4.79
CA ARG A 90 -26.21 1.01 -5.75
C ARG A 90 -25.30 2.07 -5.12
N GLU A 91 -25.64 2.53 -3.92
CA GLU A 91 -24.87 3.54 -3.19
C GLU A 91 -23.46 3.03 -2.88
N ASN A 92 -23.33 1.76 -2.49
CA ASN A 92 -22.05 1.14 -2.18
C ASN A 92 -21.20 0.93 -3.45
N ASP A 93 -21.82 0.54 -4.57
CA ASP A 93 -21.16 0.46 -5.87
C ASP A 93 -20.69 1.84 -6.36
N ASP A 94 -21.45 2.90 -6.10
CA ASP A 94 -21.10 4.29 -6.43
C ASP A 94 -19.92 4.77 -5.56
N GLU A 95 -19.92 4.43 -4.26
CA GLU A 95 -18.84 4.75 -3.32
C GLU A 95 -17.53 4.06 -3.71
N ASP A 96 -17.58 2.78 -4.08
CA ASP A 96 -16.41 2.06 -4.62
C ASP A 96 -15.83 2.78 -5.83
N ARG A 97 -16.68 3.18 -6.79
CA ARG A 97 -16.23 3.91 -7.99
C ARG A 97 -15.60 5.25 -7.64
N ARG A 98 -16.17 5.99 -6.70
CA ARG A 98 -15.63 7.27 -6.23
C ARG A 98 -14.25 7.11 -5.60
N CYS A 99 -14.11 6.16 -4.66
CA CYS A 99 -12.83 5.87 -3.99
C CYS A 99 -11.75 5.42 -4.98
N LEU A 100 -12.09 4.53 -5.92
CA LEU A 100 -11.14 4.04 -6.93
C LEU A 100 -10.71 5.14 -7.90
N ALA A 101 -11.61 6.02 -8.31
CA ALA A 101 -11.27 7.18 -9.13
C ALA A 101 -10.31 8.13 -8.39
N GLU A 102 -10.56 8.38 -7.10
CA GLU A 102 -9.67 9.18 -6.25
C GLU A 102 -8.26 8.57 -6.14
N VAL A 103 -8.16 7.25 -5.99
CA VAL A 103 -6.86 6.55 -5.99
C VAL A 103 -6.10 6.82 -7.28
N GLU A 104 -6.74 6.67 -8.43
CA GLU A 104 -6.11 6.89 -9.74
C GLU A 104 -5.70 8.36 -9.93
N ASP A 105 -6.56 9.31 -9.55
CA ASP A 105 -6.26 10.74 -9.59
C ASP A 105 -5.07 11.12 -8.72
N LEU A 106 -4.98 10.55 -7.51
CA LEU A 106 -3.86 10.78 -6.59
C LEU A 106 -2.54 10.25 -7.16
N ILE A 107 -2.54 9.08 -7.79
CA ILE A 107 -1.33 8.53 -8.45
C ILE A 107 -0.83 9.49 -9.53
N VAL A 108 -1.73 9.98 -10.39
CA VAL A 108 -1.38 10.92 -11.46
C VAL A 108 -0.90 12.26 -10.89
N LYS A 109 -1.59 12.79 -9.87
CA LYS A 109 -1.25 14.06 -9.21
C LYS A 109 0.14 13.99 -8.57
N TYR A 110 0.44 12.93 -7.84
CA TYR A 110 1.72 12.77 -7.15
C TYR A 110 2.89 12.53 -8.12
N LYS A 111 2.64 11.82 -9.23
CA LYS A 111 3.62 11.75 -10.33
C LYS A 111 3.95 13.14 -10.90
N LYS A 112 2.95 13.99 -11.16
CA LYS A 112 3.17 15.38 -11.62
C LYS A 112 3.89 16.25 -10.59
N LYS A 113 3.75 15.95 -9.30
CA LYS A 113 4.43 16.62 -8.19
C LYS A 113 5.92 16.21 -8.06
N GLY A 114 6.38 15.23 -8.82
CA GLY A 114 7.74 14.70 -8.70
C GLY A 114 7.91 13.75 -7.50
N ILE A 115 6.82 13.21 -6.97
CA ILE A 115 6.80 12.23 -5.87
C ILE A 115 5.96 11.02 -6.31
N PRO A 116 6.37 10.23 -7.32
CA PRO A 116 5.53 9.17 -7.86
C PRO A 116 5.21 8.08 -6.84
N VAL A 117 4.02 7.48 -7.00
CA VAL A 117 3.52 6.40 -6.15
C VAL A 117 4.17 5.07 -6.56
N ALA A 118 5.06 4.55 -5.71
CA ALA A 118 5.73 3.27 -5.93
C ALA A 118 4.87 2.06 -5.52
N GLY A 119 3.89 2.29 -4.65
CA GLY A 119 2.95 1.25 -4.24
C GLY A 119 1.77 1.77 -3.45
N ILE A 120 0.78 0.90 -3.30
CA ILE A 120 -0.45 1.11 -2.54
C ILE A 120 -0.41 0.15 -1.34
N THR A 121 -0.70 0.65 -0.15
CA THR A 121 -0.86 -0.16 1.06
C THR A 121 -2.32 -0.13 1.52
N VAL A 122 -2.89 -1.30 1.82
CA VAL A 122 -4.30 -1.41 2.21
C VAL A 122 -4.51 -2.61 3.14
N GLU A 123 -5.34 -2.45 4.16
CA GLU A 123 -5.85 -3.57 4.97
C GLU A 123 -7.05 -4.22 4.24
N PRO A 124 -7.20 -5.56 4.23
CA PRO A 124 -8.42 -6.21 3.72
C PRO A 124 -9.70 -5.73 4.42
N ILE A 125 -9.60 -5.48 5.72
CA ILE A 125 -10.61 -4.87 6.58
C ILE A 125 -9.86 -3.92 7.52
N GLN A 126 -10.15 -2.63 7.47
CA GLN A 126 -9.47 -1.66 8.33
C GLN A 126 -9.90 -1.89 9.78
N SER A 127 -9.00 -2.28 10.68
CA SER A 127 -9.44 -2.63 12.05
C SER A 127 -9.41 -1.42 13.00
N GLU A 128 -8.22 -0.88 13.30
CA GLU A 128 -8.10 0.25 14.25
C GLU A 128 -8.83 1.53 13.78
N GLY A 129 -9.11 1.62 12.48
CA GLY A 129 -9.89 2.66 11.83
C GLY A 129 -11.40 2.56 12.00
N GLY A 130 -11.90 1.45 12.55
CA GLY A 130 -13.33 1.25 12.84
C GLY A 130 -13.98 0.09 12.09
N ASP A 131 -13.26 -1.02 11.86
CA ASP A 131 -13.76 -2.23 11.19
C ASP A 131 -14.46 -1.93 9.84
N ASN A 132 -13.80 -1.13 8.99
CA ASN A 132 -14.35 -0.76 7.68
C ASN A 132 -14.06 -1.88 6.67
N GLU A 133 -15.11 -2.38 6.03
CA GLU A 133 -15.06 -3.41 5.00
C GLU A 133 -15.19 -2.80 3.59
N ALA A 134 -14.65 -3.50 2.59
CA ALA A 134 -14.88 -3.22 1.17
C ALA A 134 -15.10 -4.53 0.39
N SER A 135 -15.77 -4.41 -0.75
CA SER A 135 -16.14 -5.54 -1.60
C SER A 135 -14.91 -6.22 -2.23
N PRO A 136 -14.98 -7.52 -2.54
CA PRO A 136 -13.99 -8.18 -3.42
C PRO A 136 -13.73 -7.39 -4.71
N GLU A 137 -14.77 -6.84 -5.32
CA GLU A 137 -14.72 -6.06 -6.56
C GLU A 137 -13.89 -4.77 -6.40
N PHE A 138 -13.95 -4.11 -5.24
CA PHE A 138 -13.10 -2.97 -4.91
C PHE A 138 -11.62 -3.35 -4.96
N PHE A 139 -11.23 -4.44 -4.29
CA PHE A 139 -9.83 -4.89 -4.24
C PHE A 139 -9.32 -5.37 -5.60
N GLN A 140 -10.16 -6.04 -6.40
CA GLN A 140 -9.81 -6.43 -7.78
C GLN A 140 -9.52 -5.20 -8.64
N LYS A 141 -10.40 -4.18 -8.61
CA LYS A 141 -10.19 -2.94 -9.36
C LYS A 141 -8.99 -2.16 -8.83
N LEU A 142 -8.76 -2.13 -7.52
CA LEU A 142 -7.59 -1.51 -6.91
C LEU A 142 -6.29 -2.16 -7.41
N GLN A 143 -6.25 -3.49 -7.51
CA GLN A 143 -5.10 -4.19 -8.10
C GLN A 143 -4.88 -3.80 -9.56
N ARG A 144 -5.95 -3.71 -10.37
CA ARG A 144 -5.84 -3.30 -11.77
C ARG A 144 -5.31 -1.86 -11.90
N ILE A 145 -5.75 -0.96 -11.03
CA ILE A 145 -5.22 0.42 -10.98
C ILE A 145 -3.73 0.41 -10.61
N ALA A 146 -3.34 -0.33 -9.57
CA ALA A 146 -1.93 -0.44 -9.17
C ALA A 146 -1.04 -0.91 -10.35
N LYS A 147 -1.44 -2.00 -11.01
CA LYS A 147 -0.75 -2.56 -12.18
C LYS A 147 -0.69 -1.57 -13.35
N LYS A 148 -1.80 -0.91 -13.68
CA LYS A 148 -1.89 0.08 -14.76
C LYS A 148 -0.85 1.19 -14.62
N HIS A 149 -0.56 1.61 -13.39
CA HIS A 149 0.38 2.69 -13.08
C HIS A 149 1.78 2.21 -12.67
N GLY A 150 2.05 0.90 -12.73
CA GLY A 150 3.33 0.32 -12.33
C GLY A 150 3.61 0.40 -10.81
N ALA A 151 2.58 0.65 -10.00
CA ALA A 151 2.66 0.64 -8.55
C ALA A 151 2.43 -0.79 -8.02
N GLY A 152 3.16 -1.20 -6.98
CA GLY A 152 2.92 -2.50 -6.33
C GLY A 152 1.75 -2.45 -5.35
N LEU A 153 1.03 -3.56 -5.20
CA LEU A 153 -0.05 -3.73 -4.22
C LEU A 153 0.46 -4.47 -2.97
N LEU A 154 0.47 -3.79 -1.83
CA LEU A 154 0.74 -4.36 -0.52
C LEU A 154 -0.58 -4.52 0.24
N ILE A 155 -0.92 -5.76 0.59
CA ILE A 155 -2.04 -6.06 1.47
C ILE A 155 -1.53 -6.29 2.90
N ASP A 156 -1.97 -5.48 3.85
CA ASP A 156 -1.58 -5.58 5.25
C ASP A 156 -2.52 -6.51 6.01
N GLU A 157 -2.05 -7.74 6.22
CA GLU A 157 -2.80 -8.80 6.90
C GLU A 157 -2.32 -9.02 8.34
N VAL A 158 -1.68 -8.02 8.95
CA VAL A 158 -1.25 -8.07 10.35
C VAL A 158 -2.43 -8.37 11.30
N GLN A 159 -3.64 -7.90 11.01
CA GLN A 159 -4.84 -8.18 11.82
C GLN A 159 -5.75 -9.26 11.25
N THR A 160 -5.99 -9.21 9.94
CA THR A 160 -6.95 -10.05 9.23
C THR A 160 -6.40 -11.44 8.89
N GLY A 161 -5.07 -11.60 8.84
CA GLY A 161 -4.42 -12.87 8.56
C GLY A 161 -4.51 -13.86 9.73
N CYS A 162 -4.17 -15.11 9.44
CA CYS A 162 -4.16 -16.24 10.36
C CYS A 162 -5.56 -16.65 10.85
N GLY A 163 -6.54 -16.75 9.93
CA GLY A 163 -7.80 -17.47 10.18
C GLY A 163 -9.07 -16.70 10.59
N PRO A 164 -9.06 -15.46 11.15
CA PRO A 164 -10.28 -14.89 11.77
C PRO A 164 -11.42 -14.64 10.79
N THR A 165 -11.14 -14.54 9.49
CA THR A 165 -12.14 -14.33 8.43
C THR A 165 -12.60 -15.65 7.78
N GLY A 166 -12.22 -16.81 8.34
CA GLY A 166 -12.56 -18.14 7.82
C GLY A 166 -11.60 -18.67 6.75
N LYS A 167 -10.58 -17.90 6.35
CA LYS A 167 -9.46 -18.31 5.49
C LYS A 167 -8.13 -17.98 6.14
N MET A 168 -7.03 -18.60 5.68
CA MET A 168 -5.70 -18.31 6.23
C MET A 168 -5.36 -16.82 6.05
N TRP A 169 -5.60 -16.28 4.86
CA TRP A 169 -5.47 -14.86 4.54
C TRP A 169 -6.80 -14.29 4.05
N CYS A 170 -7.18 -13.10 4.50
CA CYS A 170 -8.44 -12.47 4.12
C CYS A 170 -8.51 -12.16 2.62
N HIS A 171 -7.38 -11.79 1.99
CA HIS A 171 -7.36 -11.49 0.56
C HIS A 171 -7.73 -12.69 -0.34
N GLU A 172 -7.71 -13.92 0.19
CA GLU A 172 -8.18 -15.11 -0.51
C GLU A 172 -9.71 -15.09 -0.78
N HIS A 173 -10.45 -14.18 -0.14
CA HIS A 173 -11.86 -13.93 -0.46
C HIS A 173 -12.04 -13.03 -1.69
N PHE A 174 -11.00 -12.32 -2.12
CA PHE A 174 -11.13 -11.26 -3.12
C PHE A 174 -11.02 -11.75 -4.56
N ASN A 175 -10.55 -12.98 -4.80
CA ASN A 175 -10.36 -13.54 -6.15
C ASN A 175 -9.63 -12.58 -7.10
N LEU A 176 -8.50 -12.03 -6.64
CA LEU A 176 -7.69 -11.08 -7.40
C LEU A 176 -7.16 -11.70 -8.70
N ASP A 177 -6.97 -10.88 -9.74
CA ASP A 177 -6.44 -11.34 -11.05
C ASP A 177 -5.04 -11.98 -10.92
N SER A 178 -4.26 -11.57 -9.93
CA SER A 178 -3.01 -12.24 -9.51
C SER A 178 -2.85 -12.14 -7.99
N PRO A 179 -1.89 -12.87 -7.38
CA PRO A 179 -1.51 -12.62 -5.99
C PRO A 179 -1.13 -11.15 -5.75
N PRO A 180 -1.34 -10.61 -4.54
CA PRO A 180 -0.77 -9.33 -4.13
C PRO A 180 0.76 -9.35 -4.27
N ASP A 181 1.37 -8.20 -4.53
CA ASP A 181 2.82 -8.12 -4.69
C ASP A 181 3.56 -8.37 -3.38
N ILE A 182 2.99 -7.86 -2.28
CA ILE A 182 3.50 -8.04 -0.91
C ILE A 182 2.31 -8.27 0.03
N VAL A 183 2.48 -9.16 1.00
CA VAL A 183 1.56 -9.31 2.13
C VAL A 183 2.36 -9.26 3.43
N THR A 184 1.97 -8.39 4.35
CA THR A 184 2.56 -8.30 5.70
C THR A 184 1.72 -9.06 6.71
N PHE A 185 2.37 -9.68 7.70
CA PHE A 185 1.70 -10.43 8.76
C PHE A 185 2.44 -10.28 10.10
N SER A 186 1.71 -10.42 11.22
CA SER A 186 2.26 -10.44 12.58
C SER A 186 1.16 -10.95 13.55
N LYS A 187 1.08 -10.38 14.75
CA LYS A 187 0.05 -10.63 15.78
C LYS A 187 -0.20 -12.13 15.98
N LYS A 188 -1.28 -12.68 15.40
CA LYS A 188 -1.67 -14.09 15.53
C LYS A 188 -0.56 -15.05 15.10
N MET A 189 0.25 -14.65 14.12
CA MET A 189 1.39 -15.42 13.62
C MET A 189 2.56 -15.54 14.60
N GLN A 190 2.50 -14.88 15.78
CA GLN A 190 3.54 -14.79 16.82
C GLN A 190 4.82 -14.03 16.38
N LEU A 191 5.25 -14.22 15.13
CA LEU A 191 6.33 -13.51 14.49
C LEU A 191 5.79 -12.56 13.42
N GLY A 192 6.47 -11.43 13.28
CA GLY A 192 6.25 -10.50 12.18
C GLY A 192 7.03 -10.91 10.94
N GLY A 193 6.45 -10.71 9.77
CA GLY A 193 7.11 -10.96 8.50
C GLY A 193 6.30 -10.44 7.33
N TYR A 194 6.82 -10.71 6.14
CA TYR A 194 6.09 -10.46 4.90
C TYR A 194 6.51 -11.49 3.86
N PHE A 195 5.58 -11.85 2.99
CA PHE A 195 5.90 -12.58 1.76
C PHE A 195 5.63 -11.69 0.56
N HIS A 196 6.27 -12.01 -0.56
CA HIS A 196 6.22 -11.19 -1.76
C HIS A 196 6.37 -12.02 -3.03
N THR A 197 5.92 -11.48 -4.16
CA THR A 197 6.11 -12.09 -5.48
C THR A 197 7.59 -12.11 -5.87
N GLU A 198 7.97 -12.95 -6.83
CA GLU A 198 9.36 -13.03 -7.29
C GLU A 198 9.86 -11.70 -7.87
N ASP A 199 8.98 -10.95 -8.54
CA ASP A 199 9.29 -9.62 -9.06
C ASP A 199 9.71 -8.62 -7.97
N MET A 200 9.18 -8.79 -6.75
CA MET A 200 9.50 -7.95 -5.59
C MET A 200 10.78 -8.33 -4.86
N ARG A 201 11.49 -9.38 -5.30
CA ARG A 201 12.77 -9.80 -4.71
C ARG A 201 13.88 -8.80 -5.09
N PRO A 202 14.59 -8.19 -4.11
CA PRO A 202 15.81 -7.43 -4.40
C PRO A 202 16.87 -8.33 -5.03
N ARG A 203 17.63 -7.79 -5.99
CA ARG A 203 18.69 -8.56 -6.68
C ARG A 203 20.02 -8.53 -5.96
N GLU A 204 20.32 -7.42 -5.29
CA GLU A 204 21.54 -7.23 -4.54
C GLU A 204 21.39 -7.71 -3.09
N SER A 205 22.48 -8.23 -2.52
CA SER A 205 22.54 -8.62 -1.11
C SER A 205 22.46 -7.40 -0.18
N TYR A 206 22.10 -7.65 1.10
CA TYR A 206 22.01 -6.62 2.16
C TYR A 206 20.98 -5.50 1.90
N ARG A 207 20.01 -5.73 1.00
CA ARG A 207 18.97 -4.76 0.63
C ARG A 207 17.74 -4.79 1.53
N VAL A 208 17.51 -5.83 2.31
CA VAL A 208 16.35 -6.00 3.21
C VAL A 208 16.83 -6.44 4.57
#